data_AF-A0AAU4DTT6-F1
#
_entry.id   AF-A0AAU4DTT6-F1
#
_cell.length_a   1.000
_cell.length_b   1.000
_cell.length_c   1.000
_cell.angle_alpha   90.00
_cell.angle_beta   90.00
_cell.angle_gamma   90.00
#
_symmetry.space_group_name_H-M   'P 1'
#
loop_
_entity.id
_entity.type
_entity.pdbx_description
1 polymer ?
#
loop_
_entity_poly.entity_id
_entity_poly.type
_entity_poly.pdbx_seq_one_letter_code
_entity_poly.pdbx_strand_id
1 'polypeptide(L)'
;MLAYDELTGAERQVWDAFPTGAAVDLSEGRAERDDPAGGAGWGPPRTVRAEVLSALLLGAHTAAPGSVAALRLTGARITGRLDLAGARTEHELALSGCHFEQQVNLRGAAMRSTALVGCRIPGLDGWLLNLDGNLFFEGSVIDGRLTLTRAHITGELRLSGVRLTAAELVDTTDPDEARAPGVWALWAGGMVLDGGCFARKGFTSRGGLRLVGAQFNGGLFMEGARIDNPGGDALSGDDLSASSMVLADGFTANGAIRLPGATVRSRLSLAGAVLGGTEVALEAGRLHVGELRLTPVATPLGTVDLREAQLSVLHDDERSWPGDTRLDGLTYTSLQSATPASPARRLAWLAALPSYAPQPYEQLAAWYRRSGEDDAARRVLLAKQRRRRRTLHPVGRAWGRLLDVTVGYGYRPWLAGVWLLALTALGCAVFSTADPTPASAEGGAPFNRLIYTLDLLLPIGGFGQRTAWYWTGPQEWFGYGLVAAGWVLTTALLAGVSRSLNRQ
;
A
#
# COMPACT_ATOMS: atom_id res chain seq x y z
N MET A 1 50.04 -16.32 14.57
CA MET A 1 50.42 -14.92 14.84
C MET A 1 51.11 -14.46 13.58
N LEU A 2 50.53 -13.51 12.84
CA LEU A 2 51.13 -13.02 11.60
C LEU A 2 52.44 -12.32 11.95
N ALA A 3 53.56 -12.77 11.37
CA ALA A 3 54.83 -12.11 11.58
C ALA A 3 54.98 -10.94 10.58
N TYR A 4 55.45 -9.78 11.05
CA TYR A 4 55.48 -8.55 10.24
C TYR A 4 56.39 -8.67 8.99
N ASP A 5 57.41 -9.52 9.07
CA ASP A 5 58.31 -9.87 7.97
C ASP A 5 57.62 -10.72 6.88
N GLU A 6 56.57 -11.47 7.22
CA GLU A 6 55.74 -12.24 6.28
C GLU A 6 54.68 -11.40 5.56
N LEU A 7 54.53 -10.12 5.91
CA LEU A 7 53.59 -9.20 5.28
C LEU A 7 54.12 -8.71 3.91
N THR A 8 53.23 -8.56 2.94
CA THR A 8 53.55 -7.92 1.66
C THR A 8 53.79 -6.41 1.84
N GLY A 9 54.32 -5.74 0.81
CA GLY A 9 54.48 -4.28 0.84
C GLY A 9 53.17 -3.53 1.08
N ALA A 10 52.07 -3.97 0.45
CA ALA A 10 50.74 -3.40 0.65
C ALA A 10 50.22 -3.68 2.07
N GLU A 11 50.39 -4.90 2.56
CA GLU A 11 49.96 -5.28 3.92
C GLU A 11 50.70 -4.51 5.00
N ARG A 12 52.00 -4.26 4.84
CA ARG A 12 52.77 -3.41 5.77
C ARG A 12 52.26 -1.97 5.81
N GLN A 13 51.91 -1.39 4.66
CA GLN A 13 51.31 -0.04 4.63
C GLN A 13 50.01 0.02 5.44
N VAL A 14 49.15 -0.99 5.29
CA VAL A 14 47.89 -1.08 6.06
C VAL A 14 48.16 -1.31 7.55
N TRP A 15 49.11 -2.20 7.87
CA TRP A 15 49.52 -2.50 9.24
C TRP A 15 50.02 -1.25 9.96
N ASP A 16 50.92 -0.50 9.33
CA ASP A 16 51.55 0.69 9.94
C ASP A 16 50.60 1.88 10.04
N ALA A 17 49.64 2.00 9.10
CA ALA A 17 48.64 3.06 9.12
C ALA A 17 47.55 2.86 10.18
N PHE A 18 47.22 1.61 10.49
CA PHE A 18 46.10 1.25 11.37
C PHE A 18 46.13 1.93 12.75
N PRO A 19 47.26 1.97 13.52
CA PRO A 19 47.32 2.60 14.83
C PRO A 19 46.94 4.09 14.85
N THR A 20 47.19 4.80 13.75
CA THR A 20 46.89 6.22 13.59
C THR A 20 45.52 6.49 12.95
N GLY A 21 44.92 5.45 12.36
CA GLY A 21 43.69 5.55 11.56
C GLY A 21 43.90 6.26 10.22
N ALA A 22 45.14 6.37 9.75
CA ALA A 22 45.47 6.97 8.46
C ALA A 22 44.90 6.13 7.30
N ALA A 23 44.46 6.81 6.24
CA ALA A 23 43.95 6.15 5.04
C ALA A 23 45.10 5.65 4.17
N VAL A 24 44.99 4.40 3.71
CA VAL A 24 45.89 3.80 2.73
C VAL A 24 45.19 3.74 1.38
N ASP A 25 45.82 4.30 0.35
CA ASP A 25 45.31 4.27 -1.02
C ASP A 25 46.27 3.48 -1.92
N LEU A 26 45.78 2.37 -2.45
CA LEU A 26 46.50 1.48 -3.36
C LEU A 26 46.06 1.68 -4.83
N SER A 27 45.26 2.70 -5.12
CA SER A 27 44.80 3.01 -6.48
C SER A 27 45.92 3.55 -7.38
N GLU A 28 45.75 3.42 -8.70
CA GLU A 28 46.68 3.95 -9.72
C GLU A 28 46.32 5.39 -10.17
N GLY A 29 45.23 5.95 -9.63
CA GLY A 29 44.73 7.29 -9.98
C GLY A 29 44.06 7.36 -11.36
N ARG A 30 43.69 6.22 -11.96
CA ARG A 30 43.03 6.12 -13.26
C ARG A 30 41.75 5.31 -13.13
N ALA A 31 40.60 5.98 -13.30
CA ALA A 31 39.28 5.40 -13.07
C ALA A 31 39.07 4.02 -13.72
N GLU A 32 39.52 3.82 -14.96
CA GLU A 32 39.38 2.54 -15.66
C GLU A 32 40.19 1.39 -15.04
N ARG A 33 41.35 1.70 -14.45
CA ARG A 33 42.22 0.70 -13.80
C ARG A 33 41.85 0.46 -12.35
N ASP A 34 41.19 1.44 -11.74
CA ASP A 34 40.76 1.42 -10.35
C ASP A 34 39.33 0.88 -10.18
N ASP A 35 38.65 0.52 -11.28
CA ASP A 35 37.34 -0.13 -11.23
C ASP A 35 37.44 -1.53 -10.59
N PRO A 36 36.77 -1.77 -9.44
CA PRO A 36 36.76 -3.06 -8.76
C PRO A 36 36.13 -4.20 -9.58
N ALA A 37 35.41 -3.90 -10.67
CA ALA A 37 34.97 -4.92 -11.62
C ALA A 37 36.16 -5.69 -12.21
N GLY A 38 37.27 -4.99 -12.50
CA GLY A 38 38.54 -5.57 -12.99
C GLY A 38 39.50 -6.00 -11.87
N GLY A 39 39.09 -5.90 -10.60
CA GLY A 39 39.98 -6.08 -9.45
C GLY A 39 40.59 -7.47 -9.29
N ALA A 40 40.00 -8.50 -9.91
CA ALA A 40 40.60 -9.84 -10.00
C ALA A 40 41.95 -9.85 -10.74
N GLY A 41 42.22 -8.84 -11.58
CA GLY A 41 43.50 -8.65 -12.27
C GLY A 41 44.52 -7.82 -11.49
N TRP A 42 44.17 -7.24 -10.34
CA TRP A 42 45.10 -6.41 -9.57
C TRP A 42 46.22 -7.26 -8.97
N GLY A 43 47.45 -6.79 -9.16
CA GLY A 43 48.68 -7.48 -8.77
C GLY A 43 49.11 -7.24 -7.32
N PRO A 44 50.27 -7.79 -6.92
CA PRO A 44 50.76 -7.75 -5.53
C PRO A 44 50.78 -6.38 -4.83
N PRO A 45 51.06 -5.24 -5.50
CA PRO A 45 51.03 -3.92 -4.87
C PRO A 45 49.65 -3.49 -4.35
N ARG A 46 48.58 -4.14 -4.80
CA ARG A 46 47.19 -3.85 -4.42
C ARG A 46 46.56 -4.99 -3.63
N THR A 47 47.29 -6.08 -3.40
CA THR A 47 46.76 -7.30 -2.79
C THR A 47 47.01 -7.31 -1.30
N VAL A 48 45.93 -7.45 -0.53
CA VAL A 48 45.95 -7.53 0.93
C VAL A 48 45.16 -8.77 1.36
N ARG A 49 45.76 -9.66 2.14
CA ARG A 49 45.05 -10.83 2.65
C ARG A 49 44.01 -10.41 3.69
N ALA A 50 42.83 -11.03 3.62
CA ALA A 50 41.74 -10.80 4.57
C ALA A 50 42.14 -11.15 6.01
N GLU A 51 43.04 -12.12 6.21
CA GLU A 51 43.55 -12.48 7.53
C GLU A 51 44.29 -11.34 8.23
N VAL A 52 44.98 -10.47 7.45
CA VAL A 52 45.67 -9.28 7.98
C VAL A 52 44.64 -8.27 8.46
N LEU A 53 43.59 -8.04 7.66
CA LEU A 53 42.49 -7.14 8.03
C LEU A 53 41.77 -7.64 9.30
N SER A 54 41.43 -8.93 9.36
CA SER A 54 40.83 -9.55 10.53
C SER A 54 41.74 -9.43 11.75
N ALA A 55 43.04 -9.70 11.63
CA ALA A 55 43.98 -9.58 12.73
C ALA A 55 44.03 -8.15 13.29
N LEU A 56 44.09 -7.12 12.43
CA LEU A 56 44.08 -5.72 12.85
C LEU A 56 42.78 -5.37 13.59
N LEU A 57 41.62 -5.73 13.04
CA LEU A 57 40.31 -5.48 13.65
C LEU A 57 40.11 -6.24 14.97
N LEU A 58 40.81 -7.36 15.17
CA LEU A 58 40.78 -8.19 16.38
C LEU A 58 41.93 -7.86 17.36
N GLY A 59 42.65 -6.76 17.15
CA GLY A 59 43.60 -6.21 18.13
C GLY A 59 45.04 -6.69 17.99
N ALA A 60 45.46 -7.21 16.82
CA ALA A 60 46.86 -7.56 16.58
C ALA A 60 47.80 -6.35 16.56
N HIS A 61 47.26 -5.16 16.32
CA HIS A 61 47.98 -3.90 16.48
C HIS A 61 47.08 -2.88 17.20
N THR A 62 47.61 -2.21 18.22
CA THR A 62 46.83 -1.27 19.04
C THR A 62 46.97 0.16 18.55
N ALA A 63 46.01 1.01 18.91
CA ALA A 63 46.05 2.44 18.63
C ALA A 63 47.33 3.11 19.16
N ALA A 64 47.85 4.07 18.38
CA ALA A 64 48.94 4.93 18.81
C ALA A 64 48.42 5.93 19.86
N PRO A 65 49.26 6.34 20.84
CA PRO A 65 48.85 7.34 21.83
C PRO A 65 48.33 8.63 21.18
N GLY A 66 47.12 9.05 21.54
CA GLY A 66 46.49 10.25 20.98
C GLY A 66 45.82 10.06 19.61
N SER A 67 45.79 8.85 19.07
CA SER A 67 45.11 8.52 17.82
C SER A 67 43.99 7.50 18.02
N VAL A 68 43.06 7.45 17.06
CA VAL A 68 41.99 6.45 17.02
C VAL A 68 42.34 5.45 15.92
N ALA A 69 42.60 4.21 16.30
CA ALA A 69 42.86 3.16 15.32
C ALA A 69 41.62 2.87 14.46
N ALA A 70 41.84 2.80 13.16
CA ALA A 70 40.81 2.54 12.17
C ALA A 70 41.42 1.84 10.94
N LEU A 71 40.63 0.99 10.30
CA LEU A 71 41.03 0.34 9.05
C LEU A 71 40.42 1.10 7.88
N ARG A 72 41.24 1.94 7.22
CA ARG A 72 40.84 2.75 6.06
C ARG A 72 41.67 2.38 4.85
N LEU A 73 41.06 1.72 3.86
CA LEU A 73 41.78 1.20 2.70
C LEU A 73 41.03 1.44 1.40
N THR A 74 41.74 1.93 0.39
CA THR A 74 41.21 2.24 -0.94
C THR A 74 41.92 1.43 -2.01
N GLY A 75 41.15 0.93 -2.99
CA GLY A 75 41.72 0.34 -4.20
C GLY A 75 42.36 -1.04 -4.01
N ALA A 76 42.00 -1.79 -2.98
CA ALA A 76 42.66 -3.07 -2.68
C ALA A 76 41.91 -4.30 -3.21
N ARG A 77 42.66 -5.32 -3.62
CA ARG A 77 42.18 -6.69 -3.85
C ARG A 77 42.34 -7.47 -2.55
N ILE A 78 41.22 -7.87 -1.97
CA ILE A 78 41.17 -8.61 -0.71
C ILE A 78 41.10 -10.11 -1.02
N THR A 79 42.16 -10.83 -0.68
CA THR A 79 42.27 -12.29 -0.90
C THR A 79 41.88 -13.07 0.34
N GLY A 80 41.22 -14.21 0.15
CA GLY A 80 40.66 -15.01 1.24
C GLY A 80 39.38 -14.40 1.84
N ARG A 81 38.90 -15.01 2.94
CA ARG A 81 37.64 -14.65 3.59
C ARG A 81 37.86 -13.65 4.72
N LEU A 82 37.22 -12.48 4.64
CA LEU A 82 37.15 -11.57 5.79
C LEU A 82 36.13 -12.11 6.78
N ASP A 83 36.63 -12.79 7.81
CA ASP A 83 35.81 -13.42 8.85
C ASP A 83 35.95 -12.69 10.17
N LEU A 84 34.84 -12.13 10.64
CA LEU A 84 34.68 -11.45 11.91
C LEU A 84 33.46 -12.00 12.67
N ALA A 85 33.03 -13.23 12.37
CA ALA A 85 31.87 -13.80 13.04
C ALA A 85 32.06 -13.86 14.57
N GLY A 86 31.05 -13.37 15.30
CA GLY A 86 31.06 -13.26 16.76
C GLY A 86 32.07 -12.26 17.33
N ALA A 87 32.80 -11.54 16.49
CA ALA A 87 33.81 -10.59 16.92
C ALA A 87 33.18 -9.36 17.59
N ARG A 88 33.95 -8.74 18.49
CA ARG A 88 33.66 -7.40 19.01
C ARG A 88 34.83 -6.50 18.66
N THR A 89 34.57 -5.45 17.89
CA THR A 89 35.61 -4.49 17.49
C THR A 89 35.09 -3.07 17.59
N GLU A 90 35.85 -2.20 18.26
CA GLU A 90 35.53 -0.78 18.38
C GLU A 90 36.08 0.04 17.20
N HIS A 91 36.86 -0.61 16.32
CA HIS A 91 37.51 0.00 15.19
C HIS A 91 36.56 0.17 14.01
N GLU A 92 36.69 1.29 13.29
CA GLU A 92 35.97 1.53 12.05
C GLU A 92 36.58 0.69 10.92
N LEU A 93 35.73 0.04 10.14
CA LEU A 93 36.08 -0.64 8.89
C LEU A 93 35.58 0.20 7.72
N ALA A 94 36.49 0.88 7.01
CA ALA A 94 36.17 1.71 5.85
C ALA A 94 36.99 1.29 4.64
N LEU A 95 36.36 0.57 3.72
CA LEU A 95 36.93 0.11 2.48
C LEU A 95 36.26 0.82 1.31
N SER A 96 37.06 1.35 0.39
CA SER A 96 36.57 2.09 -0.77
C SER A 96 37.17 1.53 -2.05
N GLY A 97 36.36 1.31 -3.08
CA GLY A 97 36.86 0.82 -4.37
C GLY A 97 37.65 -0.49 -4.24
N CYS A 98 37.26 -1.39 -3.34
CA CYS A 98 37.95 -2.66 -3.10
C CYS A 98 37.25 -3.83 -3.79
N HIS A 99 38.02 -4.85 -4.19
CA HIS A 99 37.53 -6.09 -4.79
C HIS A 99 37.74 -7.25 -3.81
N PHE A 100 36.67 -7.98 -3.47
CA PHE A 100 36.76 -9.16 -2.61
C PHE A 100 36.67 -10.45 -3.44
N GLU A 101 37.56 -11.39 -3.17
CA GLU A 101 37.51 -12.72 -3.81
C GLU A 101 36.48 -13.64 -3.18
N GLN A 102 36.17 -13.45 -1.89
CA GLN A 102 35.27 -14.30 -1.12
C GLN A 102 34.26 -13.46 -0.34
N GLN A 103 33.19 -14.10 0.14
CA GLN A 103 32.14 -13.44 0.92
C GLN A 103 32.66 -12.90 2.25
N VAL A 104 32.10 -11.77 2.69
CA VAL A 104 32.41 -11.16 4.00
C VAL A 104 31.49 -11.76 5.07
N ASN A 105 32.06 -12.19 6.19
CA ASN A 105 31.31 -12.80 7.29
C ASN A 105 31.35 -11.92 8.55
N LEU A 106 30.22 -11.29 8.85
CA LEU A 106 30.00 -10.44 10.02
C LEU A 106 28.93 -11.02 10.96
N ARG A 107 28.66 -12.32 10.86
CA ARG A 107 27.60 -13.00 11.62
C ARG A 107 27.80 -12.83 13.11
N GLY A 108 26.84 -12.21 13.80
CA GLY A 108 26.88 -11.98 15.25
C GLY A 108 27.99 -11.02 15.69
N ALA A 109 28.62 -10.29 14.77
CA ALA A 109 29.65 -9.32 15.11
C ALA A 109 29.03 -8.07 15.75
N ALA A 110 29.75 -7.43 16.66
CA ALA A 110 29.43 -6.12 17.20
C ALA A 110 30.54 -5.15 16.78
N MET A 111 30.19 -4.14 15.99
CA MET A 111 31.17 -3.21 15.42
C MET A 111 30.72 -1.75 15.55
N ARG A 112 31.67 -0.81 15.48
CA ARG A 112 31.38 0.62 15.48
C ARG A 112 30.68 1.07 14.19
N SER A 113 31.35 1.01 13.06
CA SER A 113 30.82 1.39 11.75
C SER A 113 31.52 0.58 10.66
N THR A 114 30.77 0.23 9.62
CA THR A 114 31.29 -0.51 8.47
C THR A 114 30.87 0.20 7.17
N ALA A 115 31.85 0.60 6.37
CA ALA A 115 31.66 1.20 5.07
C ALA A 115 32.41 0.40 4.01
N LEU A 116 31.69 -0.08 3.01
CA LEU A 116 32.20 -0.81 1.86
C LEU A 116 31.69 -0.09 0.61
N VAL A 117 32.30 1.05 0.28
CA VAL A 117 31.81 2.03 -0.71
C VAL A 117 32.45 1.80 -2.06
N GLY A 118 31.65 1.72 -3.12
CA GLY A 118 32.12 1.43 -4.47
C GLY A 118 32.86 0.09 -4.57
N CYS A 119 32.64 -0.84 -3.65
CA CYS A 119 33.30 -2.14 -3.60
C CYS A 119 32.60 -3.16 -4.50
N ARG A 120 33.31 -4.23 -4.88
CA ARG A 120 32.71 -5.44 -5.45
C ARG A 120 32.86 -6.59 -4.46
N ILE A 121 31.74 -7.16 -4.02
CA ILE A 121 31.70 -8.15 -2.95
C ILE A 121 30.86 -9.36 -3.40
N PRO A 122 31.36 -10.60 -3.26
CA PRO A 122 30.58 -11.81 -3.59
C PRO A 122 29.35 -12.05 -2.70
N GLY A 123 29.20 -11.30 -1.61
CA GLY A 123 28.12 -11.46 -0.63
C GLY A 123 28.58 -11.03 0.77
N LEU A 124 27.61 -10.78 1.65
CA LEU A 124 27.87 -10.45 3.05
C LEU A 124 26.84 -11.15 3.96
N ASP A 125 27.34 -11.90 4.94
CA ASP A 125 26.53 -12.47 6.01
C ASP A 125 26.65 -11.63 7.29
N GLY A 126 25.66 -10.77 7.54
CA GLY A 126 25.49 -9.98 8.75
C GLY A 126 24.33 -10.47 9.62
N TRP A 127 24.03 -11.76 9.62
CA TRP A 127 23.02 -12.33 10.51
C TRP A 127 23.36 -12.01 11.98
N LEU A 128 22.43 -11.41 12.74
CA LEU A 128 22.65 -10.94 14.13
C LEU A 128 23.77 -9.89 14.27
N LEU A 129 24.14 -9.18 13.20
CA LEU A 129 25.12 -8.10 13.27
C LEU A 129 24.59 -6.94 14.14
N ASN A 130 25.43 -6.41 15.03
CA ASN A 130 25.15 -5.20 15.80
C ASN A 130 26.11 -4.08 15.37
N LEU A 131 25.57 -2.93 14.97
CA LEU A 131 26.32 -1.74 14.59
C LEU A 131 25.85 -0.53 15.39
N ASP A 132 26.77 0.07 16.15
CA ASP A 132 26.52 1.31 16.90
C ASP A 132 26.44 2.54 15.97
N GLY A 133 27.02 2.43 14.78
CA GLY A 133 27.08 3.46 13.77
C GLY A 133 26.46 3.00 12.46
N ASN A 134 27.15 3.27 11.35
CA ASN A 134 26.57 3.18 10.02
C ASN A 134 26.98 1.91 9.27
N LEU A 135 26.12 1.48 8.35
CA LEU A 135 26.42 0.45 7.35
C LEU A 135 26.27 1.03 5.93
N PHE A 136 27.39 1.25 5.24
CA PHE A 136 27.38 1.88 3.91
C PHE A 136 27.86 0.93 2.83
N PHE A 137 27.11 0.87 1.74
CA PHE A 137 27.46 0.17 0.51
C PHE A 137 27.40 1.06 -0.72
N GLU A 138 27.38 2.39 -0.58
CA GLU A 138 27.08 3.30 -1.69
C GLU A 138 27.90 2.99 -2.96
N GLY A 139 27.21 2.84 -4.11
CA GLY A 139 27.83 2.52 -5.39
C GLY A 139 28.43 1.11 -5.53
N SER A 140 28.31 0.25 -4.52
CA SER A 140 28.89 -1.08 -4.52
C SER A 140 28.08 -2.10 -5.33
N VAL A 141 28.77 -3.14 -5.78
CA VAL A 141 28.19 -4.32 -6.41
C VAL A 141 28.27 -5.47 -5.44
N ILE A 142 27.13 -6.03 -5.06
CA ILE A 142 27.05 -7.25 -4.26
C ILE A 142 26.52 -8.34 -5.18
N ASP A 143 27.43 -9.20 -5.65
CA ASP A 143 27.12 -10.24 -6.64
C ASP A 143 26.26 -11.35 -6.03
N GLY A 144 26.36 -11.55 -4.71
CA GLY A 144 25.57 -12.54 -3.98
C GLY A 144 24.64 -11.95 -2.93
N ARG A 145 24.24 -12.81 -1.99
CA ARG A 145 23.27 -12.46 -0.97
C ARG A 145 23.83 -11.43 0.03
N LEU A 146 23.02 -10.41 0.32
CA LEU A 146 23.21 -9.52 1.47
C LEU A 146 22.26 -9.97 2.59
N THR A 147 22.83 -10.50 3.67
CA THR A 147 22.05 -10.94 4.85
C THR A 147 22.23 -9.95 5.98
N LEU A 148 21.13 -9.38 6.45
CA LEU A 148 21.02 -8.49 7.62
C LEU A 148 19.90 -8.99 8.55
N THR A 149 19.64 -10.29 8.55
CA THR A 149 18.55 -10.91 9.32
C THR A 149 18.83 -10.73 10.80
N ARG A 150 17.87 -10.11 11.51
CA ARG A 150 17.99 -9.73 12.92
C ARG A 150 19.22 -8.88 13.23
N ALA A 151 19.73 -8.13 12.25
CA ALA A 151 20.76 -7.14 12.51
C ALA A 151 20.15 -5.94 13.25
N HIS A 152 20.93 -5.31 14.13
CA HIS A 152 20.60 -4.04 14.75
C HIS A 152 21.63 -2.99 14.29
N ILE A 153 21.15 -1.93 13.66
CA ILE A 153 21.98 -0.84 13.16
C ILE A 153 21.43 0.46 13.74
N THR A 154 22.22 1.12 14.59
CA THR A 154 21.81 2.35 15.28
C THR A 154 21.86 3.55 14.32
N GLY A 155 22.86 3.58 13.44
CA GLY A 155 23.00 4.63 12.42
C GLY A 155 22.17 4.36 11.17
N GLU A 156 22.70 4.78 10.03
CA GLU A 156 22.05 4.67 8.73
C GLU A 156 22.50 3.42 7.95
N LEU A 157 21.59 2.91 7.13
CA LEU A 157 21.88 1.93 6.09
C LEU A 157 21.83 2.63 4.73
N ARG A 158 22.97 2.76 4.05
CA ARG A 158 23.03 3.37 2.71
C ARG A 158 23.31 2.34 1.64
N LEU A 159 22.33 2.19 0.76
CA LEU A 159 22.35 1.32 -0.42
C LEU A 159 22.25 2.13 -1.71
N SER A 160 22.53 3.43 -1.67
CA SER A 160 22.35 4.30 -2.84
C SER A 160 23.30 3.91 -3.97
N GLY A 161 22.77 3.72 -5.18
CA GLY A 161 23.53 3.25 -6.34
C GLY A 161 24.04 1.80 -6.25
N VAL A 162 23.59 1.02 -5.25
CA VAL A 162 24.01 -0.38 -5.10
C VAL A 162 23.38 -1.25 -6.17
N ARG A 163 24.15 -2.20 -6.70
CA ARG A 163 23.65 -3.32 -7.50
C ARG A 163 23.69 -4.60 -6.69
N LEU A 164 22.52 -5.09 -6.29
CA LEU A 164 22.36 -6.40 -5.64
C LEU A 164 22.00 -7.45 -6.70
N THR A 165 22.72 -8.56 -6.70
CA THR A 165 22.38 -9.74 -7.48
C THR A 165 22.29 -10.92 -6.50
N ALA A 166 21.22 -11.72 -6.55
CA ALA A 166 21.18 -12.91 -5.73
C ALA A 166 22.16 -13.96 -6.26
N ALA A 167 22.95 -14.59 -5.38
CA ALA A 167 23.99 -15.57 -5.77
C ALA A 167 23.43 -16.73 -6.60
N GLU A 168 22.19 -17.13 -6.33
CA GLU A 168 21.45 -18.18 -7.05
C GLU A 168 21.14 -17.80 -8.51
N LEU A 169 21.31 -16.52 -8.88
CA LEU A 169 21.14 -16.00 -10.25
C LEU A 169 22.48 -15.76 -10.97
N VAL A 170 23.63 -15.96 -10.30
CA VAL A 170 24.95 -15.53 -10.81
C VAL A 170 25.52 -16.46 -11.88
N ASP A 171 24.95 -17.66 -12.09
CA ASP A 171 25.45 -18.62 -13.09
C ASP A 171 24.33 -19.27 -13.92
N THR A 172 23.11 -18.77 -13.82
CA THR A 172 21.98 -19.33 -14.58
C THR A 172 22.01 -18.78 -16.01
N THR A 173 22.49 -19.58 -16.96
CA THR A 173 22.31 -19.32 -18.41
C THR A 173 20.86 -19.45 -18.85
N ASP A 174 20.02 -20.10 -18.04
CA ASP A 174 18.58 -20.17 -18.24
C ASP A 174 17.89 -18.93 -17.63
N PRO A 175 17.35 -18.03 -18.46
CA PRO A 175 16.62 -16.86 -17.97
C PRO A 175 15.32 -17.24 -17.23
N ASP A 176 14.82 -18.47 -17.31
CA ASP A 176 13.59 -18.91 -16.61
C ASP A 176 13.86 -19.48 -15.21
N GLU A 177 15.00 -20.13 -14.96
CA GLU A 177 15.42 -20.49 -13.58
C GLU A 177 15.77 -19.25 -12.75
N ALA A 178 16.30 -18.21 -13.40
CA ALA A 178 16.50 -16.90 -12.80
C ALA A 178 15.20 -16.20 -12.37
N ARG A 179 14.05 -16.73 -12.82
CA ARG A 179 12.68 -16.24 -12.55
C ARG A 179 11.92 -17.17 -11.61
N ALA A 180 12.60 -18.13 -10.96
CA ALA A 180 11.95 -18.99 -9.97
C ALA A 180 11.38 -18.14 -8.81
N PRO A 181 10.11 -18.33 -8.42
CA PRO A 181 9.51 -17.58 -7.32
C PRO A 181 10.30 -17.80 -6.03
N GLY A 182 10.71 -16.71 -5.37
CA GLY A 182 11.31 -16.74 -4.04
C GLY A 182 12.83 -16.53 -3.97
N VAL A 183 13.48 -16.08 -5.04
CA VAL A 183 14.89 -15.65 -4.97
C VAL A 183 15.01 -14.30 -4.27
N TRP A 184 15.83 -14.24 -3.22
CA TRP A 184 15.98 -13.08 -2.36
C TRP A 184 17.43 -12.58 -2.39
N ALA A 185 17.63 -11.36 -2.88
CA ALA A 185 18.93 -10.70 -2.91
C ALA A 185 19.28 -10.10 -1.53
N LEU A 186 18.26 -9.58 -0.83
CA LEU A 186 18.38 -9.02 0.53
C LEU A 186 17.54 -9.82 1.52
N TRP A 187 18.17 -10.27 2.60
CA TRP A 187 17.53 -10.92 3.74
C TRP A 187 17.65 -10.06 4.99
N ALA A 188 16.67 -9.21 5.26
CA ALA A 188 16.66 -8.31 6.43
C ALA A 188 15.45 -8.57 7.34
N GLY A 189 15.03 -9.83 7.44
CA GLY A 189 13.91 -10.22 8.32
C GLY A 189 14.23 -9.94 9.79
N GLY A 190 13.33 -9.26 10.50
CA GLY A 190 13.50 -8.86 11.89
C GLY A 190 14.65 -7.89 12.16
N MET A 191 15.20 -7.24 11.12
CA MET A 191 16.23 -6.21 11.29
C MET A 191 15.64 -5.00 12.02
N VAL A 192 16.43 -4.38 12.89
CA VAL A 192 16.11 -3.08 13.52
C VAL A 192 17.10 -2.04 13.02
N LEU A 193 16.59 -0.98 12.41
CA LEU A 193 17.36 0.17 11.95
C LEU A 193 16.82 1.43 12.61
N ASP A 194 17.62 2.05 13.46
CA ASP A 194 17.23 3.26 14.18
C ASP A 194 17.31 4.50 13.29
N GLY A 195 18.36 4.60 12.47
CA GLY A 195 18.50 5.61 11.43
C GLY A 195 17.69 5.31 10.16
N GLY A 196 17.97 6.08 9.10
CA GLY A 196 17.28 5.93 7.81
C GLY A 196 17.91 4.86 6.92
N CYS A 197 17.07 4.16 6.15
CA CYS A 197 17.51 3.31 5.04
C CYS A 197 17.36 4.07 3.72
N PHE A 198 18.47 4.29 3.02
CA PHE A 198 18.52 5.06 1.77
C PHE A 198 19.01 4.20 0.61
N ALA A 199 18.08 3.73 -0.23
CA ALA A 199 18.34 2.99 -1.46
C ALA A 199 17.94 3.84 -2.68
N ARG A 200 18.58 5.01 -2.82
CA ARG A 200 18.28 6.00 -3.86
C ARG A 200 19.29 5.95 -5.01
N LYS A 201 19.16 6.86 -5.97
CA LYS A 201 20.20 7.14 -6.99
C LYS A 201 20.65 5.89 -7.76
N GLY A 202 19.70 5.12 -8.27
CA GLY A 202 20.00 3.96 -9.12
C GLY A 202 20.29 2.66 -8.35
N PHE A 203 19.73 2.48 -7.15
CA PHE A 203 19.68 1.17 -6.52
C PHE A 203 18.95 0.18 -7.45
N THR A 204 19.58 -0.96 -7.74
CA THR A 204 18.97 -2.03 -8.52
C THR A 204 19.15 -3.38 -7.82
N SER A 205 18.09 -4.18 -7.75
CA SER A 205 18.11 -5.53 -7.21
C SER A 205 17.61 -6.53 -8.24
N ARG A 206 18.39 -7.58 -8.53
CA ARG A 206 17.94 -8.79 -9.21
C ARG A 206 17.69 -9.86 -8.14
N GLY A 207 16.42 -10.21 -7.94
CA GLY A 207 15.92 -10.89 -6.77
C GLY A 207 15.17 -9.94 -5.82
N GLY A 208 14.25 -10.50 -5.04
CA GLY A 208 13.40 -9.75 -4.12
C GLY A 208 14.11 -9.25 -2.87
N LEU A 209 13.44 -8.36 -2.13
CA LEU A 209 13.86 -7.87 -0.82
C LEU A 209 12.95 -8.44 0.27
N ARG A 210 13.51 -9.23 1.18
CA ARG A 210 12.79 -9.83 2.31
C ARG A 210 12.99 -9.02 3.58
N LEU A 211 11.96 -8.30 3.99
CA LEU A 211 11.93 -7.34 5.11
C LEU A 211 10.90 -7.72 6.18
N VAL A 212 10.49 -9.00 6.24
CA VAL A 212 9.47 -9.52 7.18
C VAL A 212 9.81 -9.16 8.62
N GLY A 213 8.90 -8.48 9.32
CA GLY A 213 9.05 -8.03 10.70
C GLY A 213 10.18 -7.03 10.94
N ALA A 214 10.75 -6.43 9.90
CA ALA A 214 11.78 -5.42 10.03
C ALA A 214 11.22 -4.11 10.61
N GLN A 215 12.07 -3.38 11.33
CA GLN A 215 11.75 -2.10 11.96
C GLN A 215 12.66 -1.02 11.39
N PHE A 216 12.08 -0.10 10.61
CA PHE A 216 12.76 1.04 10.00
C PHE A 216 12.35 2.33 10.73
N ASN A 217 12.94 2.56 11.90
CA ASN A 217 12.57 3.69 12.77
C ASN A 217 12.87 5.04 12.11
N GLY A 218 13.98 5.16 11.37
CA GLY A 218 14.29 6.35 10.57
C GLY A 218 13.66 6.36 9.17
N GLY A 219 12.98 5.30 8.77
CA GLY A 219 12.24 5.19 7.51
C GLY A 219 12.98 4.48 6.38
N LEU A 220 12.24 4.13 5.33
CA LEU A 220 12.72 3.42 4.14
C LEU A 220 12.49 4.28 2.89
N PHE A 221 13.58 4.66 2.23
CA PHE A 221 13.58 5.60 1.11
C PHE A 221 14.19 4.93 -0.12
N MET A 222 13.35 4.62 -1.11
CA MET A 222 13.70 3.87 -2.32
C MET A 222 13.29 4.61 -3.59
N GLU A 223 13.44 5.93 -3.60
CA GLU A 223 13.12 6.78 -4.74
C GLU A 223 13.98 6.39 -5.96
N GLY A 224 13.32 6.09 -7.07
CA GLY A 224 13.98 5.67 -8.31
C GLY A 224 14.66 4.30 -8.26
N ALA A 225 14.42 3.49 -7.22
CA ALA A 225 14.95 2.14 -7.14
C ALA A 225 14.26 1.18 -8.11
N ARG A 226 14.99 0.17 -8.59
CA ARG A 226 14.46 -0.90 -9.45
C ARG A 226 14.66 -2.26 -8.79
N ILE A 227 13.57 -2.98 -8.56
CA ILE A 227 13.60 -4.34 -8.04
C ILE A 227 13.00 -5.27 -9.08
N ASP A 228 13.76 -6.31 -9.46
CA ASP A 228 13.42 -7.25 -10.51
C ASP A 228 13.35 -8.67 -9.93
N ASN A 229 12.13 -9.15 -9.69
CA ASN A 229 11.82 -10.50 -9.22
C ASN A 229 10.51 -11.01 -9.86
N PRO A 230 10.46 -11.15 -11.20
CA PRO A 230 9.26 -11.55 -11.92
C PRO A 230 8.77 -12.92 -11.45
N GLY A 231 7.45 -13.10 -11.33
CA GLY A 231 6.85 -14.34 -10.84
C GLY A 231 6.91 -14.52 -9.31
N GLY A 232 7.65 -13.67 -8.58
CA GLY A 232 7.70 -13.66 -7.13
C GLY A 232 7.42 -12.28 -6.52
N ASP A 233 7.88 -12.10 -5.28
CA ASP A 233 7.73 -10.86 -4.53
C ASP A 233 8.95 -9.97 -4.77
N ALA A 234 8.74 -8.79 -5.34
CA ALA A 234 9.79 -7.77 -5.38
C ALA A 234 10.12 -7.29 -3.97
N LEU A 235 9.10 -7.12 -3.12
CA LEU A 235 9.26 -6.74 -1.73
C LEU A 235 8.26 -7.48 -0.85
N SER A 236 8.76 -8.18 0.17
CA SER A 236 7.93 -8.80 1.23
C SER A 236 8.27 -8.15 2.56
N GLY A 237 7.31 -7.43 3.12
CA GLY A 237 7.38 -6.69 4.37
C GLY A 237 6.21 -7.03 5.29
N ASP A 238 5.91 -8.32 5.45
CA ASP A 238 4.86 -8.79 6.36
C ASP A 238 5.18 -8.32 7.79
N ASP A 239 4.19 -7.70 8.45
CA ASP A 239 4.32 -7.12 9.79
C ASP A 239 5.50 -6.13 9.96
N LEU A 240 5.94 -5.51 8.87
CA LEU A 240 6.99 -4.48 8.89
C LEU A 240 6.49 -3.22 9.60
N SER A 241 7.38 -2.58 10.36
CA SER A 241 7.12 -1.25 10.92
C SER A 241 8.10 -0.22 10.37
N ALA A 242 7.61 0.97 10.03
CA ALA A 242 8.45 2.07 9.55
C ALA A 242 7.91 3.42 9.98
N SER A 243 8.79 4.41 10.16
CA SER A 243 8.32 5.79 10.34
C SER A 243 7.72 6.37 9.05
N SER A 244 8.37 6.10 7.92
CA SER A 244 7.91 6.48 6.58
C SER A 244 8.43 5.47 5.57
N MET A 245 7.67 5.25 4.50
CA MET A 245 8.07 4.44 3.35
C MET A 245 7.85 5.23 2.07
N VAL A 246 8.93 5.55 1.36
CA VAL A 246 8.87 6.33 0.12
C VAL A 246 9.36 5.46 -1.03
N LEU A 247 8.40 4.89 -1.75
CA LEU A 247 8.58 4.04 -2.95
C LEU A 247 8.10 4.82 -4.17
N ALA A 248 8.70 5.99 -4.40
CA ALA A 248 8.21 7.00 -5.33
C ALA A 248 9.22 7.35 -6.42
N ASP A 249 8.87 8.33 -7.26
CA ASP A 249 9.80 9.00 -8.18
C ASP A 249 10.58 8.04 -9.09
N GLY A 250 9.85 7.21 -9.84
CA GLY A 250 10.43 6.23 -10.76
C GLY A 250 10.75 4.87 -10.13
N PHE A 251 10.37 4.65 -8.87
CA PHE A 251 10.42 3.32 -8.25
C PHE A 251 9.72 2.28 -9.12
N THR A 252 10.40 1.18 -9.41
CA THR A 252 9.89 0.09 -10.25
C THR A 252 10.01 -1.24 -9.51
N ALA A 253 8.89 -1.93 -9.33
CA ALA A 253 8.84 -3.28 -8.79
C ALA A 253 8.30 -4.23 -9.86
N ASN A 254 9.16 -5.10 -10.41
CA ASN A 254 8.74 -6.22 -11.24
C ASN A 254 8.58 -7.45 -10.33
N GLY A 255 7.34 -7.72 -9.92
CA GLY A 255 6.99 -8.64 -8.85
C GLY A 255 6.02 -7.99 -7.87
N ALA A 256 5.45 -8.78 -6.96
CA ALA A 256 4.48 -8.27 -6.00
C ALA A 256 5.13 -7.43 -4.89
N ILE A 257 4.42 -6.42 -4.39
CA ILE A 257 4.74 -5.72 -3.15
C ILE A 257 3.76 -6.21 -2.07
N ARG A 258 4.28 -6.91 -1.06
CA ARG A 258 3.48 -7.46 0.05
C ARG A 258 3.84 -6.74 1.34
N LEU A 259 2.84 -6.11 1.95
CA LEU A 259 2.89 -5.37 3.21
C LEU A 259 1.71 -5.74 4.13
N PRO A 260 1.31 -7.03 4.25
CA PRO A 260 0.21 -7.40 5.13
C PRO A 260 0.58 -7.10 6.59
N GLY A 261 -0.33 -6.46 7.32
CA GLY A 261 -0.12 -6.10 8.73
C GLY A 261 0.94 -5.01 8.97
N ALA A 262 1.53 -4.44 7.92
CA ALA A 262 2.55 -3.41 8.07
C ALA A 262 2.00 -2.16 8.78
N THR A 263 2.85 -1.48 9.54
CA THR A 263 2.52 -0.23 10.23
C THR A 263 3.49 0.87 9.81
N VAL A 264 2.98 1.89 9.12
CA VAL A 264 3.77 3.03 8.67
C VAL A 264 3.27 4.30 9.35
N ARG A 265 4.06 4.85 10.27
CA ARG A 265 3.60 5.94 11.15
C ARG A 265 3.15 7.19 10.39
N SER A 266 3.94 7.63 9.42
CA SER A 266 3.71 8.87 8.68
C SER A 266 3.06 8.61 7.33
N ARG A 267 3.83 8.16 6.34
CA ARG A 267 3.38 8.04 4.95
C ARG A 267 3.94 6.80 4.27
N LEU A 268 3.10 6.11 3.51
CA LEU A 268 3.47 5.17 2.46
C LEU A 268 3.19 5.82 1.10
N SER A 269 4.23 6.15 0.35
CA SER A 269 4.12 6.79 -0.97
C SER A 269 4.52 5.83 -2.08
N LEU A 270 3.60 5.62 -3.03
CA LEU A 270 3.78 4.90 -4.29
C LEU A 270 3.56 5.85 -5.48
N ALA A 271 3.83 7.15 -5.27
CA ALA A 271 3.63 8.18 -6.27
C ALA A 271 4.59 8.02 -7.45
N GLY A 272 4.06 7.89 -8.67
CA GLY A 272 4.88 7.70 -9.87
C GLY A 272 5.57 6.33 -9.92
N ALA A 273 5.18 5.38 -9.07
CA ALA A 273 5.72 4.04 -9.08
C ALA A 273 5.18 3.20 -10.26
N VAL A 274 6.00 2.26 -10.73
CA VAL A 274 5.62 1.21 -11.69
C VAL A 274 5.44 -0.09 -10.90
N LEU A 275 4.21 -0.63 -10.90
CA LEU A 275 3.85 -1.86 -10.18
C LEU A 275 3.62 -2.99 -11.20
N GLY A 276 4.57 -3.93 -11.28
CA GLY A 276 4.67 -4.94 -12.35
C GLY A 276 4.17 -6.34 -12.02
N GLY A 277 3.74 -6.63 -10.78
CA GLY A 277 3.18 -7.93 -10.41
C GLY A 277 1.92 -8.29 -11.22
N THR A 278 1.89 -9.48 -11.82
CA THR A 278 0.84 -9.91 -12.77
C THR A 278 -0.42 -10.42 -12.08
N GLU A 279 -0.28 -11.23 -11.03
CA GLU A 279 -1.42 -11.69 -10.23
C GLU A 279 -1.79 -10.69 -9.12
N VAL A 280 -0.77 -10.25 -8.38
CA VAL A 280 -0.87 -9.29 -7.29
C VAL A 280 0.18 -8.23 -7.52
N ALA A 281 -0.24 -6.97 -7.62
CA ALA A 281 0.67 -5.83 -7.74
C ALA A 281 1.00 -5.27 -6.36
N LEU A 282 -0.02 -5.11 -5.50
CA LEU A 282 0.10 -4.61 -4.14
C LEU A 282 -0.84 -5.38 -3.21
N GLU A 283 -0.28 -6.02 -2.20
CA GLU A 283 -1.03 -6.61 -1.09
C GLU A 283 -0.69 -5.85 0.19
N ALA A 284 -1.62 -5.05 0.68
CA ALA A 284 -1.48 -4.23 1.87
C ALA A 284 -2.71 -4.41 2.78
N GLY A 285 -3.12 -5.67 2.95
CA GLY A 285 -4.20 -6.04 3.87
C GLY A 285 -3.81 -5.78 5.33
N ARG A 286 -4.71 -5.25 6.15
CA ARG A 286 -4.46 -4.83 7.53
C ARG A 286 -3.33 -3.80 7.68
N LEU A 287 -2.98 -3.07 6.62
CA LEU A 287 -2.01 -1.96 6.66
C LEU A 287 -2.53 -0.85 7.56
N HIS A 288 -1.71 -0.34 8.47
CA HIS A 288 -2.00 0.85 9.27
C HIS A 288 -1.07 1.99 8.85
N VAL A 289 -1.61 3.10 8.34
CA VAL A 289 -0.78 4.23 7.93
C VAL A 289 -1.47 5.58 8.11
N GLY A 290 -0.68 6.61 8.41
CA GLY A 290 -1.15 8.00 8.39
C GLY A 290 -1.66 8.39 7.00
N GLU A 291 -0.75 8.49 6.04
CA GLU A 291 -1.06 8.83 4.64
C GLU A 291 -0.65 7.70 3.68
N LEU A 292 -1.61 7.16 2.93
CA LEU A 292 -1.32 6.32 1.77
C LEU A 292 -1.45 7.15 0.50
N ARG A 293 -0.37 7.27 -0.25
CA ARG A 293 -0.38 7.88 -1.58
C ARG A 293 -0.18 6.82 -2.65
N LEU A 294 -1.30 6.34 -3.18
CA LEU A 294 -1.35 5.37 -4.26
C LEU A 294 -1.65 6.14 -5.54
N THR A 295 -0.64 6.63 -6.25
CA THR A 295 -0.83 7.32 -7.54
C THR A 295 0.24 6.82 -8.52
N PRO A 296 0.13 5.56 -8.98
CA PRO A 296 1.12 4.93 -9.84
C PRO A 296 1.16 5.59 -11.23
N VAL A 297 2.22 5.35 -11.99
CA VAL A 297 2.36 5.95 -13.34
C VAL A 297 1.31 5.43 -14.32
N ALA A 298 0.93 4.15 -14.18
CA ALA A 298 -0.05 3.44 -14.97
C ALA A 298 -0.86 2.50 -14.07
N THR A 299 -2.03 2.06 -14.55
CA THR A 299 -2.86 1.11 -13.80
C THR A 299 -2.12 -0.20 -13.61
N PRO A 300 -1.98 -0.71 -12.37
CA PRO A 300 -1.35 -2.00 -12.12
C PRO A 300 -2.09 -3.10 -12.89
N LEU A 301 -1.34 -4.10 -13.38
CA LEU A 301 -1.94 -5.25 -14.07
C LEU A 301 -2.55 -6.23 -13.05
N GLY A 302 -1.81 -6.51 -11.97
CA GLY A 302 -2.26 -7.37 -10.88
C GLY A 302 -3.16 -6.68 -9.86
N THR A 303 -3.68 -7.49 -8.95
CA THR A 303 -4.60 -7.12 -7.89
C THR A 303 -4.02 -6.04 -6.97
N VAL A 304 -4.86 -5.10 -6.54
CA VAL A 304 -4.59 -4.20 -5.41
C VAL A 304 -5.51 -4.59 -4.25
N ASP A 305 -4.92 -5.10 -3.17
CA ASP A 305 -5.62 -5.56 -1.97
C ASP A 305 -5.32 -4.64 -0.78
N LEU A 306 -6.35 -3.94 -0.30
CA LEU A 306 -6.31 -3.06 0.89
C LEU A 306 -7.35 -3.50 1.92
N ARG A 307 -7.72 -4.79 1.94
CA ARG A 307 -8.71 -5.29 2.91
C ARG A 307 -8.27 -5.00 4.34
N GLU A 308 -9.21 -4.54 5.16
CA GLU A 308 -9.00 -4.21 6.58
C GLU A 308 -7.90 -3.18 6.84
N ALA A 309 -7.42 -2.45 5.83
CA ALA A 309 -6.45 -1.39 6.02
C ALA A 309 -7.07 -0.17 6.73
N GLN A 310 -6.28 0.53 7.53
CA GLN A 310 -6.66 1.70 8.30
C GLN A 310 -5.77 2.88 7.92
N LEU A 311 -6.37 3.88 7.28
CA LEU A 311 -5.68 5.04 6.74
C LEU A 311 -6.18 6.32 7.41
N SER A 312 -5.34 7.32 7.63
CA SER A 312 -5.85 8.67 7.94
C SER A 312 -6.23 9.39 6.65
N VAL A 313 -5.33 9.40 5.67
CA VAL A 313 -5.54 10.03 4.36
C VAL A 313 -5.21 9.03 3.26
N LEU A 314 -6.12 8.87 2.31
CA LEU A 314 -5.91 8.13 1.07
C LEU A 314 -5.82 9.13 -0.09
N HIS A 315 -4.65 9.20 -0.73
CA HIS A 315 -4.48 9.87 -2.02
C HIS A 315 -4.54 8.85 -3.15
N ASP A 316 -5.42 9.07 -4.10
CA ASP A 316 -5.57 8.20 -5.26
C ASP A 316 -5.83 8.99 -6.56
N ASP A 317 -5.90 8.24 -7.65
CA ASP A 317 -6.30 8.68 -8.97
C ASP A 317 -6.99 7.56 -9.75
N GLU A 318 -7.25 7.79 -11.04
CA GLU A 318 -7.93 6.83 -11.92
C GLU A 318 -7.09 5.59 -12.23
N ARG A 319 -5.77 5.71 -12.13
CA ARG A 319 -4.81 4.64 -12.40
C ARG A 319 -4.54 3.79 -11.16
N SER A 320 -4.98 4.24 -10.00
CA SER A 320 -4.73 3.56 -8.73
C SER A 320 -5.42 2.20 -8.61
N TRP A 321 -6.50 2.00 -9.37
CA TRP A 321 -7.46 0.94 -9.12
C TRP A 321 -7.62 0.02 -10.33
N PRO A 322 -6.99 -1.17 -10.33
CA PRO A 322 -7.24 -2.20 -11.33
C PRO A 322 -8.64 -2.83 -11.19
N GLY A 323 -9.04 -3.62 -12.19
CA GLY A 323 -10.34 -4.31 -12.18
C GLY A 323 -10.53 -5.26 -10.98
N ASP A 324 -9.46 -5.98 -10.58
CA ASP A 324 -9.44 -6.76 -9.33
C ASP A 324 -8.89 -5.91 -8.18
N THR A 325 -9.74 -5.01 -7.66
CA THR A 325 -9.45 -4.23 -6.46
C THR A 325 -10.25 -4.77 -5.27
N ARG A 326 -9.61 -4.94 -4.11
CA ARG A 326 -10.24 -5.48 -2.88
C ARG A 326 -10.11 -4.48 -1.74
N LEU A 327 -11.24 -4.01 -1.21
CA LEU A 327 -11.31 -2.91 -0.24
C LEU A 327 -12.17 -3.25 0.99
N ASP A 328 -12.56 -4.50 1.17
CA ASP A 328 -13.47 -4.86 2.26
C ASP A 328 -12.82 -4.57 3.62
N GLY A 329 -13.51 -3.80 4.46
CA GLY A 329 -12.98 -3.34 5.75
C GLY A 329 -12.00 -2.16 5.67
N LEU A 330 -11.69 -1.62 4.49
CA LEU A 330 -10.83 -0.43 4.35
C LEU A 330 -11.49 0.78 5.03
N THR A 331 -10.75 1.45 5.91
CA THR A 331 -11.18 2.70 6.54
C THR A 331 -10.23 3.84 6.25
N TYR A 332 -10.78 5.05 6.08
CA TYR A 332 -10.04 6.28 5.86
C TYR A 332 -10.74 7.51 6.43
N THR A 333 -10.00 8.44 7.03
CA THR A 333 -10.60 9.69 7.53
C THR A 333 -10.88 10.66 6.39
N SER A 334 -9.89 10.84 5.50
CA SER A 334 -9.95 11.71 4.33
C SER A 334 -9.61 10.95 3.05
N LEU A 335 -10.37 11.21 1.98
CA LEU A 335 -10.08 10.77 0.62
C LEU A 335 -9.71 11.99 -0.22
N GLN A 336 -8.53 11.96 -0.84
CA GLN A 336 -8.02 13.03 -1.68
C GLN A 336 -7.68 12.47 -3.05
N SER A 337 -8.08 13.18 -4.09
CA SER A 337 -7.88 12.73 -5.47
C SER A 337 -6.94 13.70 -6.15
N ALA A 338 -5.96 13.21 -6.92
CA ALA A 338 -5.09 14.10 -7.71
C ALA A 338 -5.91 14.94 -8.71
N THR A 339 -6.96 14.35 -9.29
CA THR A 339 -7.97 15.04 -10.11
C THR A 339 -9.30 15.03 -9.35
N PRO A 340 -10.01 16.17 -9.20
CA PRO A 340 -11.30 16.21 -8.50
C PRO A 340 -12.28 15.14 -9.03
N ALA A 341 -12.49 14.10 -8.24
CA ALA A 341 -13.32 12.98 -8.64
C ALA A 341 -14.78 13.29 -8.31
N SER A 342 -15.63 13.36 -9.34
CA SER A 342 -17.07 13.53 -9.13
C SER A 342 -17.66 12.35 -8.34
N PRO A 343 -18.72 12.54 -7.54
CA PRO A 343 -19.39 11.44 -6.85
C PRO A 343 -19.86 10.32 -7.79
N ALA A 344 -20.24 10.66 -9.02
CA ALA A 344 -20.63 9.68 -10.04
C ALA A 344 -19.44 8.77 -10.41
N ARG A 345 -18.23 9.33 -10.52
CA ARG A 345 -17.03 8.57 -10.83
C ARG A 345 -16.64 7.61 -9.70
N ARG A 346 -16.71 8.07 -8.45
CA ARG A 346 -16.50 7.21 -7.27
C ARG A 346 -17.49 6.06 -7.20
N LEU A 347 -18.73 6.30 -7.61
CA LEU A 347 -19.74 5.25 -7.68
C LEU A 347 -19.52 4.26 -8.81
N ALA A 348 -19.07 4.72 -9.98
CA ALA A 348 -18.68 3.84 -11.08
C ALA A 348 -17.52 2.94 -10.65
N TRP A 349 -16.51 3.50 -9.98
CA TRP A 349 -15.39 2.74 -9.38
C TRP A 349 -15.88 1.68 -8.39
N LEU A 350 -16.67 2.06 -7.38
CA LEU A 350 -17.21 1.09 -6.43
C LEU A 350 -18.03 0.01 -7.13
N ALA A 351 -18.84 0.37 -8.13
CA ALA A 351 -19.65 -0.59 -8.90
C ALA A 351 -18.82 -1.58 -9.72
N ALA A 352 -17.60 -1.21 -10.11
CA ALA A 352 -16.68 -2.05 -10.88
C ALA A 352 -15.93 -3.08 -10.02
N LEU A 353 -15.93 -2.94 -8.68
CA LEU A 353 -15.31 -3.92 -7.79
C LEU A 353 -15.89 -5.34 -8.03
N PRO A 354 -15.09 -6.40 -7.96
CA PRO A 354 -15.53 -7.76 -8.32
C PRO A 354 -16.61 -8.30 -7.38
N SER A 355 -16.48 -8.03 -6.08
CA SER A 355 -17.40 -8.51 -5.05
C SER A 355 -18.25 -7.39 -4.46
N TYR A 356 -19.49 -7.71 -4.08
CA TYR A 356 -20.34 -6.77 -3.35
C TYR A 356 -20.01 -6.79 -1.86
N ALA A 357 -19.40 -5.70 -1.37
CA ALA A 357 -19.23 -5.42 0.04
C ALA A 357 -20.08 -4.18 0.43
N PRO A 358 -20.89 -4.23 1.50
CA PRO A 358 -21.64 -3.06 1.99
C PRO A 358 -20.75 -1.93 2.52
N GLN A 359 -19.62 -2.28 3.15
CA GLN A 359 -18.78 -1.37 3.93
C GLN A 359 -18.11 -0.27 3.10
N PRO A 360 -17.54 -0.52 1.89
CA PRO A 360 -16.93 0.55 1.09
C PRO A 360 -17.90 1.68 0.72
N TYR A 361 -19.19 1.35 0.51
CA TYR A 361 -20.23 2.36 0.28
C TYR A 361 -20.53 3.18 1.54
N GLU A 362 -20.53 2.55 2.72
CA GLU A 362 -20.76 3.26 3.97
C GLU A 362 -19.60 4.18 4.31
N GLN A 363 -18.37 3.73 4.08
CA GLN A 363 -17.16 4.52 4.29
C GLN A 363 -17.17 5.78 3.42
N LEU A 364 -17.44 5.63 2.12
CA LEU A 364 -17.52 6.75 1.18
C LEU A 364 -18.67 7.71 1.53
N ALA A 365 -19.84 7.19 1.91
CA ALA A 365 -20.96 8.03 2.33
C ALA A 365 -20.71 8.76 3.66
N ALA A 366 -19.97 8.15 4.59
CA ALA A 366 -19.55 8.79 5.83
C ALA A 366 -18.56 9.94 5.57
N TRP A 367 -17.61 9.74 4.66
CA TRP A 367 -16.69 10.80 4.24
C TRP A 367 -17.43 11.98 3.60
N TYR A 368 -18.32 11.75 2.63
CA TYR A 368 -19.12 12.83 2.02
C TYR A 368 -19.97 13.61 3.03
N ARG A 369 -20.53 12.96 4.04
CA ARG A 369 -21.25 13.66 5.11
C ARG A 369 -20.32 14.57 5.92
N ARG A 370 -19.14 14.07 6.29
CA ARG A 370 -18.14 14.88 7.02
C ARG A 370 -17.62 16.06 6.20
N SER A 371 -17.57 15.93 4.87
CA SER A 371 -17.18 17.03 3.98
C SER A 371 -18.31 18.02 3.66
N GLY A 372 -19.53 17.79 4.17
CA GLY A 372 -20.70 18.64 3.93
C GLY A 372 -21.48 18.34 2.63
N GLU A 373 -21.13 17.27 1.91
CA GLU A 373 -21.78 16.85 0.66
C GLU A 373 -22.89 15.80 0.90
N ASP A 374 -23.94 16.16 1.63
CA ASP A 374 -25.01 15.24 2.01
C ASP A 374 -25.72 14.60 0.80
N ASP A 375 -25.88 15.33 -0.30
CA ASP A 375 -26.46 14.80 -1.54
C ASP A 375 -25.58 13.73 -2.19
N ALA A 376 -24.26 13.85 -2.11
CA ALA A 376 -23.35 12.82 -2.57
C ALA A 376 -23.48 11.58 -1.68
N ALA A 377 -23.50 11.76 -0.35
CA ALA A 377 -23.69 10.65 0.58
C ALA A 377 -25.01 9.88 0.36
N ARG A 378 -26.13 10.59 0.17
CA ARG A 378 -27.43 9.96 -0.19
C ARG A 378 -27.35 9.17 -1.49
N ARG A 379 -26.70 9.72 -2.52
CA ARG A 379 -26.48 9.02 -3.80
C ARG A 379 -25.68 7.73 -3.62
N VAL A 380 -24.65 7.75 -2.77
CA VAL A 380 -23.84 6.56 -2.48
C VAL A 380 -24.64 5.47 -1.76
N LEU A 381 -25.41 5.84 -0.74
CA LEU A 381 -26.25 4.88 -0.02
C LEU A 381 -27.39 4.31 -0.86
N LEU A 382 -27.93 5.11 -1.80
CA LEU A 382 -28.88 4.62 -2.79
C LEU A 382 -28.22 3.59 -3.73
N ALA A 383 -27.01 3.87 -4.22
CA ALA A 383 -26.25 2.94 -5.05
C ALA A 383 -25.95 1.62 -4.32
N LYS A 384 -25.63 1.69 -3.03
CA LYS A 384 -25.49 0.52 -2.14
C LYS A 384 -26.74 -0.36 -2.17
N GLN A 385 -27.94 0.21 -1.95
CA GLN A 385 -29.19 -0.56 -1.97
C GLN A 385 -29.50 -1.15 -3.35
N ARG A 386 -29.22 -0.40 -4.43
CA ARG A 386 -29.37 -0.89 -5.81
C ARG A 386 -28.49 -2.09 -6.11
N ARG A 387 -27.25 -2.09 -5.60
CA ARG A 387 -26.34 -3.23 -5.75
C ARG A 387 -26.76 -4.41 -4.86
N ARG A 388 -27.11 -4.17 -3.60
CA ARG A 388 -27.69 -5.18 -2.69
C ARG A 388 -28.90 -5.88 -3.31
N ARG A 389 -29.78 -5.12 -3.98
CA ARG A 389 -30.97 -5.70 -4.63
C ARG A 389 -30.61 -6.82 -5.61
N ARG A 390 -29.47 -6.74 -6.31
CA ARG A 390 -29.05 -7.77 -7.27
C ARG A 390 -28.76 -9.11 -6.59
N THR A 391 -28.44 -9.12 -5.29
CA THR A 391 -28.17 -10.33 -4.51
C THR A 391 -29.43 -10.94 -3.86
N LEU A 392 -30.58 -10.27 -3.92
CA LEU A 392 -31.83 -10.77 -3.33
C LEU A 392 -32.54 -11.80 -4.23
N HIS A 393 -33.43 -12.60 -3.62
CA HIS A 393 -34.38 -13.48 -4.33
C HIS A 393 -35.38 -12.66 -5.17
N PRO A 394 -35.96 -13.18 -6.27
CA PRO A 394 -36.90 -12.47 -7.14
C PRO A 394 -37.96 -11.58 -6.47
N VAL A 395 -38.65 -12.06 -5.43
CA VAL A 395 -39.65 -11.27 -4.68
C VAL A 395 -39.00 -10.04 -4.02
N GLY A 396 -37.85 -10.24 -3.38
CA GLY A 396 -37.06 -9.15 -2.79
C GLY A 396 -36.56 -8.15 -3.85
N ARG A 397 -36.26 -8.61 -5.07
CA ARG A 397 -35.91 -7.71 -6.19
C ARG A 397 -37.09 -6.88 -6.64
N ALA A 398 -38.28 -7.47 -6.77
CA ALA A 398 -39.50 -6.76 -7.14
C ALA A 398 -39.85 -5.69 -6.11
N TRP A 399 -39.86 -6.05 -4.83
CA TRP A 399 -40.07 -5.11 -3.73
C TRP A 399 -39.01 -4.00 -3.70
N GLY A 400 -37.73 -4.35 -3.90
CA GLY A 400 -36.66 -3.37 -4.00
C GLY A 400 -36.76 -2.44 -5.23
N ARG A 401 -37.40 -2.87 -6.34
CA ARG A 401 -37.69 -1.98 -7.47
C ARG A 401 -38.81 -1.01 -7.14
N LEU A 402 -39.87 -1.49 -6.50
CA LEU A 402 -40.97 -0.65 -6.03
C LEU A 402 -40.46 0.46 -5.10
N LEU A 403 -39.63 0.12 -4.11
CA LEU A 403 -39.02 1.10 -3.18
C LEU A 403 -38.08 2.10 -3.86
N ASP A 404 -37.34 1.68 -4.89
CA ASP A 404 -36.43 2.56 -5.65
C ASP A 404 -37.22 3.60 -6.46
N VAL A 405 -38.32 3.16 -7.10
CA VAL A 405 -39.18 4.02 -7.94
C VAL A 405 -40.04 4.98 -7.11
N THR A 406 -40.56 4.52 -5.96
CA THR A 406 -41.49 5.30 -5.13
C THR A 406 -40.78 6.34 -4.26
N VAL A 407 -39.74 5.94 -3.52
CA VAL A 407 -39.07 6.79 -2.52
C VAL A 407 -37.54 6.71 -2.56
N GLY A 408 -36.96 6.02 -3.54
CA GLY A 408 -35.52 5.78 -3.61
C GLY A 408 -34.96 5.10 -2.36
N TYR A 409 -35.65 4.07 -1.84
CA TYR A 409 -35.33 3.43 -0.54
C TYR A 409 -35.33 4.38 0.67
N GLY A 410 -35.98 5.54 0.56
CA GLY A 410 -36.00 6.59 1.58
C GLY A 410 -34.95 7.68 1.38
N TYR A 411 -34.05 7.54 0.39
CA TYR A 411 -33.05 8.56 0.07
C TYR A 411 -33.57 9.67 -0.86
N ARG A 412 -34.79 9.53 -1.39
CA ARG A 412 -35.45 10.52 -2.26
C ARG A 412 -36.92 10.71 -1.86
N PRO A 413 -37.22 11.23 -0.66
CA PRO A 413 -38.59 11.33 -0.15
C PRO A 413 -39.51 12.22 -1.00
N TRP A 414 -38.95 13.20 -1.73
CA TRP A 414 -39.70 14.08 -2.63
C TRP A 414 -40.45 13.32 -3.75
N LEU A 415 -39.98 12.13 -4.14
CA LEU A 415 -40.69 11.28 -5.11
C LEU A 415 -42.06 10.85 -4.61
N ALA A 416 -42.26 10.71 -3.29
CA ALA A 416 -43.58 10.41 -2.74
C ALA A 416 -44.59 11.52 -3.06
N GLY A 417 -44.16 12.79 -3.01
CA GLY A 417 -44.97 13.94 -3.40
C GLY A 417 -45.30 13.94 -4.90
N VAL A 418 -44.34 13.58 -5.76
CA VAL A 418 -44.57 13.44 -7.21
C VAL A 418 -45.57 12.34 -7.50
N TRP A 419 -45.44 11.18 -6.86
CA TRP A 419 -46.40 10.08 -7.02
C TRP A 419 -47.78 10.45 -6.47
N LEU A 420 -47.85 11.13 -5.32
CA LEU A 420 -49.11 11.63 -4.77
C LEU A 420 -49.81 12.56 -5.77
N LEU A 421 -49.09 13.53 -6.35
CA LEU A 421 -49.63 14.45 -7.35
C LEU A 421 -50.07 13.71 -8.62
N ALA A 422 -49.24 12.80 -9.14
CA ALA A 422 -49.55 12.03 -10.35
C ALA A 422 -50.77 11.13 -10.17
N LEU A 423 -50.86 10.40 -9.05
CA LEU A 423 -52.01 9.55 -8.73
C LEU A 423 -53.27 10.38 -8.44
N THR A 424 -53.12 11.57 -7.84
CA THR A 424 -54.23 12.49 -7.62
C THR A 424 -54.79 13.01 -8.94
N ALA A 425 -53.92 13.42 -9.87
CA ALA A 425 -54.32 13.85 -11.21
C ALA A 425 -54.99 12.71 -12.00
N LEU A 426 -54.41 11.51 -11.94
CA LEU A 426 -54.97 10.32 -12.58
C LEU A 426 -56.35 9.98 -11.99
N GLY A 427 -56.51 10.02 -10.67
CA GLY A 427 -57.80 9.75 -10.03
C GLY A 427 -58.84 10.82 -10.36
N CYS A 428 -58.47 12.09 -10.40
CA CYS A 428 -59.36 13.15 -10.87
C CYS A 428 -59.86 12.90 -12.31
N ALA A 429 -58.98 12.41 -13.19
CA ALA A 429 -59.34 12.06 -14.56
C ALA A 429 -60.29 10.84 -14.60
N VAL A 430 -59.98 9.75 -13.88
CA VAL A 430 -60.81 8.54 -13.87
C VAL A 430 -62.18 8.81 -13.26
N PHE A 431 -62.25 9.48 -12.11
CA PHE A 431 -63.51 9.86 -11.46
C PHE A 431 -64.23 11.02 -12.15
N SER A 432 -63.73 11.52 -13.29
CA SER A 432 -64.47 12.43 -14.16
C SER A 432 -65.29 11.73 -15.23
N THR A 433 -65.07 10.43 -15.44
CA THR A 433 -65.68 9.66 -16.53
C THR A 433 -67.07 9.11 -16.22
N ALA A 434 -67.48 9.13 -14.95
CA ALA A 434 -68.77 8.66 -14.48
C ALA A 434 -69.21 9.43 -13.23
N ASP A 435 -70.46 9.26 -12.84
CA ASP A 435 -71.03 9.88 -11.64
C ASP A 435 -70.97 8.92 -10.45
N PRO A 436 -70.57 9.39 -9.25
CA PRO A 436 -70.56 8.58 -8.04
C PRO A 436 -71.97 8.37 -7.49
N THR A 437 -72.14 7.31 -6.71
CA THR A 437 -73.38 7.04 -5.97
C THR A 437 -73.26 7.49 -4.51
N PRO A 438 -74.24 8.24 -3.98
CA PRO A 438 -74.23 8.70 -2.59
C PRO A 438 -74.48 7.54 -1.63
N ALA A 439 -73.70 7.47 -0.55
CA ALA A 439 -73.82 6.40 0.46
C ALA A 439 -75.04 6.58 1.40
N SER A 440 -75.56 7.81 1.53
CA SER A 440 -76.76 8.13 2.32
C SER A 440 -77.77 8.92 1.49
N ALA A 441 -79.07 8.68 1.74
CA ALA A 441 -80.16 9.46 1.14
C ALA A 441 -80.31 10.85 1.78
N GLU A 442 -79.79 11.02 3.00
CA GLU A 442 -79.74 12.30 3.70
C GLU A 442 -78.46 13.07 3.32
N GLY A 443 -78.65 14.35 2.97
CA GLY A 443 -77.70 15.19 2.24
C GLY A 443 -76.28 15.22 2.82
N GLY A 444 -75.31 15.12 1.92
CA GLY A 444 -73.87 15.24 2.20
C GLY A 444 -73.22 16.40 1.44
N ALA A 445 -71.94 16.66 1.74
CA ALA A 445 -71.15 17.62 0.97
C ALA A 445 -71.09 17.22 -0.51
N PRO A 446 -71.14 18.18 -1.45
CA PRO A 446 -71.10 17.88 -2.88
C PRO A 446 -69.82 17.11 -3.22
N PHE A 447 -69.94 16.17 -4.16
CA PHE A 447 -68.81 15.37 -4.58
C PHE A 447 -67.71 16.25 -5.17
N ASN A 448 -66.49 16.11 -4.64
CA ASN A 448 -65.32 16.80 -5.16
C ASN A 448 -64.25 15.76 -5.53
N ARG A 449 -64.00 15.61 -6.83
CA ARG A 449 -63.06 14.62 -7.40
C ARG A 449 -61.66 14.72 -6.80
N LEU A 450 -61.16 15.94 -6.61
CA LEU A 450 -59.82 16.17 -6.05
C LEU A 450 -59.76 15.72 -4.60
N ILE A 451 -60.69 16.20 -3.78
CA ILE A 451 -60.72 15.88 -2.35
C ILE A 451 -61.00 14.39 -2.14
N TYR A 452 -61.93 13.79 -2.89
CA TYR A 452 -62.19 12.35 -2.84
C TYR A 452 -60.94 11.52 -3.19
N THR A 453 -60.22 11.89 -4.26
CA THR A 453 -58.99 11.17 -4.65
C THR A 453 -57.90 11.30 -3.58
N LEU A 454 -57.72 12.50 -3.01
CA LEU A 454 -56.79 12.71 -1.90
C LEU A 454 -57.20 11.94 -0.64
N ASP A 455 -58.50 11.86 -0.34
CA ASP A 455 -59.07 11.13 0.79
C ASP A 455 -58.84 9.60 0.69
N LEU A 456 -58.76 9.07 -0.54
CA LEU A 456 -58.36 7.68 -0.79
C LEU A 456 -56.84 7.47 -0.67
N LEU A 457 -56.02 8.41 -1.13
CA LEU A 457 -54.55 8.30 -1.12
C LEU A 457 -53.92 8.58 0.24
N LEU A 458 -54.56 9.39 1.10
CA LEU A 458 -54.10 9.72 2.43
C LEU A 458 -54.76 8.78 3.45
N PRO A 459 -54.04 7.76 3.96
CA PRO A 459 -54.64 6.78 4.86
C PRO A 459 -55.04 7.36 6.22
N ILE A 460 -54.41 8.47 6.63
CA ILE A 460 -54.58 9.11 7.95
C ILE A 460 -55.22 10.49 7.76
N GLY A 461 -56.33 10.74 8.46
CA GLY A 461 -57.05 12.01 8.41
C GLY A 461 -57.88 12.15 7.13
N GLY A 462 -59.10 11.60 7.15
CA GLY A 462 -59.99 11.65 5.99
C GLY A 462 -60.75 12.97 5.90
N PHE A 463 -61.04 13.40 4.67
CA PHE A 463 -61.85 14.60 4.38
C PHE A 463 -63.36 14.32 4.33
N GLY A 464 -63.77 13.08 4.64
CA GLY A 464 -65.16 12.64 4.72
C GLY A 464 -65.82 12.31 3.37
N GLN A 465 -65.12 12.50 2.25
CA GLN A 465 -65.63 12.20 0.90
C GLN A 465 -65.63 10.69 0.63
N ARG A 466 -64.61 9.95 1.09
CA ARG A 466 -64.47 8.50 0.83
C ARG A 466 -65.56 7.63 1.47
N THR A 467 -66.18 8.13 2.54
CA THR A 467 -67.30 7.45 3.23
C THR A 467 -68.66 7.94 2.77
N ALA A 468 -68.72 9.11 2.13
CA ALA A 468 -69.96 9.72 1.65
C ALA A 468 -70.35 9.23 0.24
N TRP A 469 -69.38 8.74 -0.54
CA TRP A 469 -69.56 8.37 -1.94
C TRP A 469 -68.95 7.00 -2.21
N TYR A 470 -69.66 6.16 -2.96
CA TYR A 470 -69.15 4.90 -3.47
C TYR A 470 -69.27 4.85 -5.00
N TRP A 471 -68.55 3.92 -5.62
CA TRP A 471 -68.53 3.71 -7.07
C TRP A 471 -68.89 2.27 -7.39
N THR A 472 -69.45 2.02 -8.57
CA THR A 472 -69.69 0.67 -9.09
C THR A 472 -68.92 0.46 -10.38
N GLY A 473 -68.39 -0.75 -10.58
CA GLY A 473 -67.69 -1.11 -11.82
C GLY A 473 -66.18 -0.80 -11.76
N PRO A 474 -65.54 -0.44 -12.90
CA PRO A 474 -64.09 -0.28 -12.96
C PRO A 474 -63.50 0.76 -11.99
N GLN A 475 -64.25 1.84 -11.71
CA GLN A 475 -63.85 2.93 -10.82
C GLN A 475 -63.75 2.48 -9.36
N GLU A 476 -64.53 1.48 -8.96
CA GLU A 476 -64.47 0.89 -7.61
C GLU A 476 -63.11 0.21 -7.38
N TRP A 477 -62.73 -0.68 -8.30
CA TRP A 477 -61.44 -1.39 -8.26
C TRP A 477 -60.26 -0.42 -8.35
N PHE A 478 -60.38 0.63 -9.16
CA PHE A 478 -59.38 1.69 -9.22
C PHE A 478 -59.27 2.45 -7.88
N GLY A 479 -60.39 2.71 -7.20
CA GLY A 479 -60.43 3.29 -5.86
C GLY A 479 -59.67 2.43 -4.83
N TYR A 480 -59.90 1.12 -4.81
CA TYR A 480 -59.11 0.20 -3.96
C TYR A 480 -57.62 0.22 -4.31
N GLY A 481 -57.28 0.33 -5.60
CA GLY A 481 -55.91 0.52 -6.06
C GLY A 481 -55.25 1.78 -5.51
N LEU A 482 -55.96 2.92 -5.51
CA LEU A 482 -55.48 4.17 -4.91
C LEU A 482 -55.27 4.05 -3.40
N VAL A 483 -56.17 3.40 -2.68
CA VAL A 483 -56.02 3.15 -1.24
C VAL A 483 -54.77 2.31 -0.96
N ALA A 484 -54.57 1.23 -1.72
CA ALA A 484 -53.38 0.38 -1.60
C ALA A 484 -52.10 1.18 -1.91
N ALA A 485 -52.10 1.99 -2.97
CA ALA A 485 -50.97 2.85 -3.33
C ALA A 485 -50.67 3.89 -2.24
N GLY A 486 -51.70 4.49 -1.64
CA GLY A 486 -51.59 5.42 -0.52
C GLY A 486 -50.89 4.80 0.69
N TRP A 487 -51.29 3.58 1.09
CA TRP A 487 -50.63 2.83 2.15
C TRP A 487 -49.18 2.50 1.82
N VAL A 488 -48.89 2.08 0.58
CA VAL A 488 -47.51 1.78 0.13
C VAL A 488 -46.63 3.03 0.20
N LEU A 489 -47.09 4.16 -0.35
CA LEU A 489 -46.34 5.42 -0.34
C LEU A 489 -46.10 5.92 1.08
N THR A 490 -47.13 5.89 1.93
CA THR A 490 -47.05 6.32 3.33
C THR A 490 -46.07 5.46 4.12
N THR A 491 -46.17 4.13 3.98
CA THR A 491 -45.26 3.19 4.66
C THR A 491 -43.82 3.36 4.19
N ALA A 492 -43.61 3.54 2.88
CA ALA A 492 -42.29 3.74 2.31
C ALA A 492 -41.66 5.07 2.74
N LEU A 493 -42.47 6.14 2.84
CA LEU A 493 -42.06 7.44 3.34
C LEU A 493 -41.70 7.40 4.83
N LEU A 494 -42.56 6.81 5.67
CA LEU A 494 -42.32 6.66 7.11
C LEU A 494 -41.05 5.84 7.38
N ALA A 495 -40.85 4.74 6.65
CA ALA A 495 -39.63 3.95 6.74
C ALA A 495 -38.37 4.73 6.29
N GLY A 496 -38.53 5.66 5.34
CA GLY A 496 -37.46 6.56 4.91
C GLY A 496 -37.12 7.62 5.97
N VAL A 497 -38.14 8.29 6.50
CA VAL A 497 -38.01 9.37 7.50
C VAL A 497 -37.49 8.83 8.85
N SER A 498 -37.99 7.69 9.31
CA SER A 498 -37.50 7.03 10.53
C SER A 498 -36.00 6.68 10.42
N ARG A 499 -35.54 6.24 9.24
CA ARG A 499 -34.11 5.97 9.01
C ARG A 499 -33.24 7.21 8.92
N SER A 500 -33.80 8.36 8.54
CA SER A 500 -33.06 9.63 8.58
C SER A 500 -32.99 10.22 9.99
N LEU A 501 -34.02 10.01 10.82
CA LEU A 501 -34.09 10.54 12.19
C LEU A 501 -33.21 9.77 13.19
N ASN A 502 -33.11 8.44 13.07
CA ASN A 502 -32.20 7.62 13.92
C ASN A 502 -30.70 7.77 13.56
N ARG A 503 -30.31 8.86 12.88
CA ARG A 503 -28.93 9.11 12.42
C ARG A 503 -28.39 10.50 12.81
N GLN A 504 -29.12 11.23 13.65
CA GLN A 504 -28.56 12.24 14.54
C GLN A 504 -28.25 11.54 15.87
#